data_AF-Q63NB8-F1
#
_entry.id   AF-Q63NB8-F1
#
_cell.length_a   1.000
_cell.length_b   1.000
_cell.length_c   1.000
_cell.angle_alpha   90.00
_cell.angle_beta   90.00
_cell.angle_gamma   90.00
#
_symmetry.space_group_name_H-M   'P 1'
#
loop_
_entity.id
_entity.type
_entity.pdbx_description
1 polymer ?
#
loop_
_entity_poly.entity_id
_entity_poly.type
_entity_poly.pdbx_seq_one_letter_code
_entity_poly.pdbx_strand_id
1 'polypeptide(L)'
;MEHVEMEYLIEAAVFRKDVCAGFDHKMVVKALMKRGVLMPRSDGSPYRQECIPSHGKFMVYRAFARRSSSSNCESRRRRAGGWWRAIPCAGFRACASK
;
A
#
# COMPACT_ATOMS: atom_id res chain seq x y z
N MET A 1 -20.47 -1.26 -13.08
CA MET A 1 -20.00 -0.58 -11.86
C MET A 1 -18.48 -0.59 -11.92
N GLU A 2 -17.87 0.51 -12.36
CA GLU A 2 -16.40 0.62 -12.38
C GLU A 2 -15.90 0.59 -10.94
N HIS A 3 -15.13 -0.45 -10.60
CA HIS A 3 -14.24 -0.36 -9.47
C HIS A 3 -13.22 0.72 -9.82
N VAL A 4 -13.36 1.91 -9.25
CA VAL A 4 -12.35 2.98 -9.39
C VAL A 4 -11.12 2.51 -8.61
N GLU A 5 -10.25 1.78 -9.30
CA GLU A 5 -8.92 1.44 -8.81
C GLU A 5 -8.07 2.70 -8.98
N MET A 6 -7.76 3.36 -7.87
CA MET A 6 -6.95 4.57 -7.89
C MET A 6 -5.49 4.18 -7.88
N GLU A 7 -4.76 4.64 -8.90
CA GLU A 7 -3.32 4.47 -9.00
C GLU A 7 -2.60 5.62 -8.28
N TYR A 8 -1.63 5.27 -7.44
CA TYR A 8 -0.76 6.20 -6.74
C TYR A 8 0.70 5.96 -7.12
N LEU A 9 1.43 7.05 -7.30
CA LEU A 9 2.88 7.04 -7.40
C LEU A 9 3.46 7.52 -6.08
N ILE A 10 4.19 6.63 -5.41
CA ILE A 10 4.81 6.93 -4.11
C ILE A 10 6.31 6.99 -4.31
N GLU A 11 6.92 8.12 -3.99
CA GLU A 11 8.38 8.27 -4.06
C GLU A 11 9.09 7.24 -3.17
N ALA A 12 10.17 6.65 -3.65
CA ALA A 12 10.87 5.58 -2.95
C ALA A 12 11.53 6.04 -1.64
N ALA A 13 11.88 7.31 -1.51
CA ALA A 13 12.35 7.89 -0.25
C ALA A 13 11.21 7.94 0.78
N VAL A 14 10.06 8.49 0.39
CA VAL A 14 8.84 8.58 1.20
C VAL A 14 8.32 7.19 1.59
N PHE A 15 8.30 6.25 0.65
CA PHE A 15 7.87 4.88 0.91
C PHE A 15 8.71 4.20 2.00
N ARG A 16 10.04 4.38 1.96
CA ARG A 16 10.93 3.80 2.97
C ARG A 16 10.79 4.49 4.33
N LYS A 17 10.65 5.82 4.33
CA LYS A 17 10.60 6.62 5.56
C LYS A 17 9.26 6.50 6.28
N ASP A 18 8.16 6.64 5.55
CA ASP A 18 6.83 6.85 6.15
C ASP A 18 5.97 5.59 6.05
N VAL A 19 5.97 4.90 4.89
CA VAL A 19 5.15 3.68 4.71
C VAL A 19 5.78 2.48 5.41
N CYS A 20 7.09 2.33 5.32
CA CYS A 20 7.82 1.22 5.95
C CYS A 20 8.32 1.55 7.36
N ALA A 21 7.90 2.66 7.97
CA ALA A 21 8.35 3.04 9.31
C ALA A 21 8.19 1.89 10.31
N GLY A 22 9.31 1.47 10.93
CA GLY A 22 9.32 0.36 11.89
C GLY A 22 9.31 -1.06 11.29
N PHE A 23 9.39 -1.21 9.97
CA PHE A 23 9.44 -2.50 9.28
C PHE A 23 10.61 -2.59 8.31
N ASP A 24 11.08 -3.80 8.00
CA ASP A 24 12.02 -4.01 6.89
C ASP A 24 11.32 -3.72 5.56
N HIS A 25 11.75 -2.65 4.89
CA HIS A 25 11.22 -2.23 3.60
C HIS A 25 11.19 -3.35 2.55
N LYS A 26 12.18 -4.25 2.52
CA LYS A 26 12.21 -5.36 1.55
C LYS A 26 11.09 -6.35 1.81
N MET A 27 10.79 -6.62 3.07
CA MET A 27 9.71 -7.51 3.49
C MET A 27 8.34 -6.90 3.20
N VAL A 28 8.18 -5.60 3.47
CA VAL A 28 6.95 -4.85 3.15
C VAL A 28 6.69 -4.86 1.65
N VAL A 29 7.69 -4.55 0.82
CA VAL A 29 7.57 -4.58 -0.65
C VAL A 29 7.12 -5.96 -1.13
N LYS A 30 7.79 -7.04 -0.70
CA LYS A 30 7.41 -8.42 -1.06
C LYS A 30 5.97 -8.73 -0.65
N ALA A 31 5.56 -8.34 0.55
CA ALA A 31 4.21 -8.60 1.05
C ALA A 31 3.14 -7.83 0.26
N LEU A 32 3.39 -6.57 -0.08
CA LEU A 32 2.46 -5.74 -0.85
C LEU A 32 2.37 -6.17 -2.31
N MET A 33 3.49 -6.56 -2.93
CA MET A 33 3.50 -7.15 -4.27
C MET A 33 2.71 -8.46 -4.29
N LYS A 34 2.91 -9.34 -3.31
CA LYS A 34 2.17 -10.61 -3.20
C LYS A 34 0.66 -10.41 -3.06
N ARG A 35 0.22 -9.28 -2.49
CA ARG A 35 -1.20 -8.92 -2.34
C ARG A 35 -1.76 -8.14 -3.55
N GLY A 36 -0.93 -7.83 -4.54
CA GLY A 36 -1.32 -7.02 -5.71
C GLY A 36 -1.56 -5.54 -5.40
N VAL A 37 -1.10 -5.06 -4.24
CA VAL A 37 -1.19 -3.63 -3.89
C VAL A 37 -0.10 -2.84 -4.58
N LEU A 38 1.13 -3.37 -4.59
CA LEU A 38 2.22 -2.82 -5.38
C LEU A 38 2.34 -3.56 -6.70
N MET A 39 2.43 -2.81 -7.78
CA MET A 39 2.60 -3.35 -9.12
C MET A 39 4.07 -3.26 -9.53
N PRO A 40 4.79 -4.39 -9.62
CA PRO A 40 6.15 -4.37 -10.14
C PRO A 40 6.16 -4.02 -11.62
N ARG A 41 7.31 -3.57 -12.09
CA ARG A 41 7.58 -3.45 -13.52
C ARG A 41 7.79 -4.84 -14.12
N SER A 42 7.68 -4.94 -15.45
CA SER A 42 7.83 -6.20 -16.19
C SER A 42 9.17 -6.91 -16.00
N ASP A 43 10.20 -6.19 -15.55
CA ASP A 43 11.53 -6.70 -15.19
C ASP A 43 11.60 -7.27 -13.76
N GLY A 44 10.50 -7.22 -13.00
CA GLY A 44 10.45 -7.62 -11.60
C GLY A 44 10.92 -6.55 -10.62
N SER A 45 11.35 -5.37 -11.09
CA SER A 45 11.72 -4.26 -10.22
C SER A 45 10.49 -3.70 -9.51
N PRO A 46 10.55 -3.47 -8.19
CA PRO A 46 9.39 -2.98 -7.42
C PRO A 46 9.15 -1.46 -7.62
N TYR A 47 10.12 -0.73 -8.17
CA TYR A 47 10.02 0.69 -8.46
C TYR A 47 10.55 1.02 -9.86
N ARG A 48 10.12 2.16 -10.41
CA ARG A 48 10.61 2.69 -11.70
C ARG A 48 10.98 4.16 -11.60
N GLN A 49 11.80 4.65 -12.52
CA GLN A 49 12.03 6.08 -12.64
C GLN A 49 10.87 6.72 -13.41
N GLU A 50 10.27 7.77 -12.85
CA GLU A 50 9.19 8.53 -13.47
C GLU A 50 9.55 10.02 -13.48
N CYS A 51 9.20 10.73 -14.55
CA CYS A 51 9.35 12.18 -14.62
C CYS A 51 8.03 12.83 -14.16
N ILE A 52 8.05 13.45 -12.99
CA ILE A 52 6.90 14.19 -12.49
C ILE A 52 7.01 15.62 -13.04
N PRO A 53 5.99 16.11 -13.77
CA PRO A 53 5.96 17.50 -14.23
C PRO A 53 6.21 18.45 -13.06
N SER A 54 7.07 19.44 -13.26
CA SER A 54 7.46 20.45 -12.25
C SER A 54 8.36 19.97 -11.09
N HIS A 55 8.59 18.67 -10.91
CA HIS A 55 9.42 18.15 -9.80
C HIS A 55 10.67 17.40 -10.26
N GLY A 56 10.70 16.89 -11.49
CA GLY A 56 11.86 16.17 -12.04
C GLY A 56 11.71 14.66 -11.97
N LYS A 57 12.84 13.94 -12.02
CA LYS A 57 12.87 12.47 -12.10
C LYS A 57 12.98 11.85 -10.71
N PHE A 58 12.04 10.97 -10.36
CA PHE A 58 12.03 10.26 -9.09
C PHE A 58 11.91 8.75 -9.28
N MET A 59 12.45 8.00 -8.33
CA MET A 59 12.16 6.57 -8.21
C MET A 59 10.83 6.41 -7.48
N VAL A 60 9.85 5.76 -8.10
CA VAL A 60 8.48 5.64 -7.57
C VAL A 60 8.00 4.20 -7.54
N TYR A 61 7.22 3.89 -6.50
CA TYR A 61 6.40 2.69 -6.39
C TYR A 61 5.01 2.97 -6.96
N ARG A 62 4.45 2.03 -7.73
CA ARG A 62 3.05 2.08 -8.19
C ARG A 62 2.17 1.31 -7.23
N ALA A 63 1.23 1.98 -6.59
CA ALA A 63 0.28 1.37 -5.68
C ALA A 63 -1.14 1.50 -6.20
N PHE A 64 -1.91 0.42 -6.11
CA PHE A 64 -3.34 0.41 -6.43
C PHE A 64 -4.15 0.32 -5.14
N ALA A 65 -5.04 1.30 -4.94
CA ALA A 65 -6.02 1.23 -3.87
C ALA A 65 -7.39 0.92 -4.47
N ARG A 66 -7.96 -0.22 -4.07
CA ARG A 66 -9.38 -0.50 -4.34
C ARG A 66 -10.20 0.22 -3.31
N ARG A 67 -11.06 1.13 -3.76
CA ARG A 67 -12.12 1.67 -2.91
C ARG A 67 -13.14 0.56 -2.69
N SER A 68 -13.04 -0.13 -1.56
CA SER A 68 -14.11 -1.01 -1.11
C SER A 68 -15.30 -0.12 -0.75
N SER A 69 -16.38 -0.15 -1.53
CA SER A 69 -17.67 0.33 -1.06
C SER A 69 -17.99 -0.45 0.22
N SER A 70 -18.00 0.24 1.35
CA SER A 70 -18.24 -0.34 2.67
C SER A 70 -19.58 -1.05 2.71
N SER A 71 -19.57 -2.37 2.54
CA SER A 71 -20.61 -3.25 3.07
C SER A 71 -20.10 -4.61 3.52
N ASN A 72 -18.85 -4.97 3.23
CA ASN A 72 -18.31 -6.25 3.70
C ASN A 72 -16.93 -6.11 4.34
N CYS A 73 -16.93 -5.67 5.60
CA CYS A 73 -15.83 -5.88 6.53
C CYS A 73 -15.81 -7.38 6.92
N GLU A 74 -15.47 -8.25 5.97
CA GLU A 74 -15.47 -9.68 6.23
C GLU A 74 -14.28 -10.04 7.11
N SER A 75 -14.60 -10.27 8.38
CA SER A 75 -13.73 -10.76 9.43
C SER A 75 -13.19 -12.13 9.05
N ARG A 76 -12.10 -12.18 8.27
CA ARG A 76 -11.39 -13.43 7.94
C ARG A 76 -10.60 -13.93 9.16
N ARG A 77 -11.34 -14.35 10.20
CA ARG A 77 -10.87 -15.18 11.31
C ARG A 77 -10.49 -16.54 10.74
N ARG A 78 -9.23 -16.73 10.36
CA ARG A 78 -8.68 -18.09 10.26
C ARG A 78 -8.45 -18.59 11.68
N ARG A 79 -9.15 -19.65 12.06
CA ARG A 79 -8.83 -20.42 13.28
C ARG A 79 -7.44 -20.99 13.11
N ALA A 80 -6.48 -20.44 13.84
CA ALA A 80 -5.31 -21.15 14.31
C ALA A 80 -5.18 -20.76 15.78
N GLY A 81 -5.27 -21.74 16.67
CA GLY A 81 -5.13 -21.53 18.11
C GLY A 81 -3.79 -20.85 18.41
N GLY A 82 -3.85 -19.67 18.99
CA GLY A 82 -2.67 -18.87 19.33
C GLY A 82 -3.08 -17.43 19.53
N TRP A 83 -2.85 -16.91 20.75
CA TRP A 83 -3.21 -15.55 21.14
C TRP A 83 -2.46 -14.52 20.32
N TRP A 84 -3.06 -14.02 19.25
CA TRP A 84 -2.65 -12.78 18.61
C TRP A 84 -3.80 -11.80 18.69
N ARG A 85 -3.59 -10.68 19.40
CA ARG A 85 -4.56 -9.60 19.49
C ARG A 85 -4.95 -9.19 18.09
N ALA A 86 -6.26 -9.11 17.85
CA ALA A 86 -6.79 -8.51 16.63
C ALA A 86 -6.21 -7.10 16.49
N ILE A 87 -5.35 -6.88 15.50
CA ILE A 87 -5.03 -5.53 15.05
C ILE A 87 -6.29 -5.07 14.33
N PRO A 88 -7.01 -4.05 14.82
CA PRO A 88 -8.16 -3.55 14.11
C PRO A 88 -7.70 -3.06 12.73
N CYS A 89 -8.31 -3.59 11.67
CA CYS A 89 -8.28 -2.96 10.35
C CYS A 89 -9.09 -1.66 10.45
N ALA A 90 -8.57 -0.64 11.12
CA ALA A 90 -9.22 0.64 11.26
C ALA A 90 -8.17 1.76 11.25
N GLY A 91 -8.17 2.50 10.15
CA GLY A 91 -7.91 3.93 10.19
C GLY A 91 -6.49 4.36 9.83
N PHE A 92 -6.26 4.57 8.53
CA PHE A 92 -5.80 5.90 8.12
C PHE A 92 -6.69 6.94 8.84
N ARG A 93 -6.18 7.59 9.89
CA ARG A 93 -6.84 8.78 10.43
C ARG A 93 -6.71 9.88 9.39
N ALA A 94 -7.77 10.09 8.62
CA ALA A 94 -8.02 11.42 8.07
C ALA A 94 -8.31 12.33 9.27
N CYS A 95 -7.33 13.15 9.65
CA CYS A 95 -7.58 14.27 10.57
C CYS A 95 -8.43 15.29 9.81
N ALA A 96 -9.73 15.31 10.06
CA ALA A 96 -10.53 16.51 9.88
C ALA A 96 -10.47 17.27 11.22
N SER A 97 -9.70 18.36 11.27
CA SER A 97 -9.76 19.32 12.38
C SER A 97 -11.01 20.19 12.24
N LYS A 98 -11.58 20.52 13.41
CA LYS A 98 -12.69 21.45 13.62
C LYS A 98 -12.45 22.82 12.98
#